data_AF-A9DNK5-F1
#
_entry.id   AF-A9DNK5-F1
#
_cell.length_a   1.000
_cell.length_b   1.000
_cell.length_c   1.000
_cell.angle_alpha   90.00
_cell.angle_beta   90.00
_cell.angle_gamma   90.00
#
_symmetry.space_group_name_H-M   'P 1'
#
loop_
_entity.id
_entity.type
_entity.pdbx_description
1 polymer ?
#
loop_
_entity_poly.entity_id
_entity_poly.type
_entity_poly.pdbx_seq_one_letter_code
_entity_poly.pdbx_strand_id
1 'polypeptide(L)'
;MKNLIITIISIFLVQLIHAQEPPLPPTPPSTSSSSSSSSTYSSSSNNSNEKTSISISYTEDDYKLRARFPKNRYEKLKNLIENTLGGKNMDIGKGYSKWSNDEKVYDIKLTKKNLRISLDLNVASPDLIEKFKNLGEDAKIIISGSSVNIERERVQREADRIRVEAERMKREAARLERQYERQAARAEERAKREIERAKRMEARKKDQLKLEAKRIERDAKRVELEAKRLEREAKRIEEKARHKGGVSSYIKRLLDDPKTVYTTTPSGANLNWIWPEVQENLLTSLLKDKLITSTSEVTFTNEKDRMYANGTELTEAQRRKYNTMFRNAGIQSNADFSFYKKGNNIVVIGLNAKIKKVFNDLHKKGYIASTDEAVKLAIDGSSVTQNGQRLATDKVAAYNAILRDNGIIPSPGKYIEMKKAGSYRLGYSLGKKGIVGTWIEED
;
A
#
# COMPACT_ATOMS: atom_id res chain seq x y z
N MET A 1 1.92 17.93 -11.77
CA MET A 1 0.58 17.37 -11.98
C MET A 1 0.56 15.86 -12.21
N LYS A 2 1.43 15.27 -13.06
CA LYS A 2 1.47 13.80 -13.26
C LYS A 2 1.80 12.99 -12.00
N ASN A 3 2.68 13.50 -11.13
CA ASN A 3 3.07 12.79 -9.91
C ASN A 3 2.01 12.83 -8.80
N LEU A 4 1.03 13.73 -8.89
CA LEU A 4 -0.04 13.88 -7.88
C LEU A 4 -1.21 12.92 -8.15
N ILE A 5 -1.40 12.52 -9.41
CA ILE A 5 -2.41 11.55 -9.81
C ILE A 5 -2.00 10.12 -9.40
N ILE A 6 -0.71 9.80 -9.45
CA ILE A 6 -0.20 8.47 -9.06
C ILE A 6 -0.37 8.24 -7.56
N THR A 7 -0.17 9.26 -6.72
CA THR A 7 -0.30 9.13 -5.26
C THR A 7 -1.75 8.94 -4.81
N ILE A 8 -2.73 9.53 -5.50
CA ILE A 8 -4.15 9.40 -5.17
C ILE A 8 -4.68 8.00 -5.49
N ILE A 9 -4.20 7.37 -6.57
CA ILE A 9 -4.61 6.01 -6.96
C ILE A 9 -4.06 4.95 -5.99
N SER A 10 -2.91 5.18 -5.35
CA SER A 10 -2.32 4.23 -4.39
C SER A 10 -3.07 4.17 -3.05
N ILE A 11 -3.74 5.23 -2.62
CA ILE A 11 -4.44 5.29 -1.32
C ILE A 11 -5.79 4.55 -1.38
N PHE A 12 -6.43 4.48 -2.55
CA PHE A 12 -7.73 3.82 -2.70
C PHE A 12 -7.67 2.28 -2.71
N LEU A 13 -6.51 1.67 -3.02
CA LEU A 13 -6.39 0.20 -3.06
C LEU A 13 -6.22 -0.46 -1.69
N VAL A 14 -5.85 0.28 -0.64
CA VAL A 14 -5.57 -0.29 0.70
C VAL A 14 -6.85 -0.43 1.54
N GLN A 15 -7.94 0.27 1.21
CA GLN A 15 -9.18 0.24 2.00
C GLN A 15 -10.16 -0.91 1.65
N LEU A 16 -9.86 -1.73 0.65
CA LEU A 16 -10.75 -2.85 0.24
C LEU A 16 -10.44 -4.20 0.92
N ILE A 17 -9.44 -4.28 1.81
CA ILE A 17 -9.01 -5.57 2.42
C ILE A 17 -9.58 -5.79 3.85
N HIS A 18 -10.32 -4.84 4.43
CA HIS A 18 -10.79 -4.92 5.83
C HIS A 18 -12.30 -5.17 6.03
N ALA A 19 -13.04 -5.66 5.02
CA ALA A 19 -14.51 -5.74 5.08
C ALA A 19 -15.13 -7.15 5.11
N GLN A 20 -14.38 -8.21 5.45
CA GLN A 20 -14.96 -9.54 5.64
C GLN A 20 -14.54 -10.16 6.98
N GLU A 21 -15.42 -10.03 7.98
CA GLU A 21 -15.38 -10.90 9.16
C GLU A 21 -16.02 -12.25 8.81
N PRO A 22 -15.37 -13.39 9.10
CA PRO A 22 -15.94 -14.71 8.86
C PRO A 22 -17.11 -15.00 9.82
N PRO A 23 -18.22 -15.63 9.35
CA PRO A 23 -19.38 -15.91 10.20
C PRO A 23 -19.04 -16.92 11.29
N LEU A 24 -19.46 -16.61 12.52
CA LEU A 24 -19.35 -17.52 13.67
C LEU A 24 -20.25 -18.75 13.48
N PRO A 25 -19.75 -19.97 13.78
CA PRO A 25 -20.52 -21.20 13.65
C PRO A 25 -21.66 -21.27 14.69
N PRO A 26 -22.82 -21.87 14.33
CA PRO A 26 -23.99 -21.92 15.20
C PRO A 26 -23.77 -22.81 16.43
N THR A 27 -24.26 -22.35 17.58
CA THR A 27 -24.22 -23.05 18.86
C THR A 27 -25.23 -24.21 18.87
N PRO A 28 -24.85 -25.45 19.23
CA PRO A 28 -25.77 -26.57 19.24
C PRO A 28 -26.78 -26.47 20.41
N PRO A 29 -28.03 -26.98 20.22
CA PRO A 29 -29.10 -26.85 21.20
C PRO A 29 -28.87 -27.70 22.46
N SER A 30 -29.10 -27.11 23.62
CA SER A 30 -29.11 -27.78 24.93
C SER A 30 -30.43 -28.51 25.15
N THR A 31 -30.44 -29.83 24.93
CA THR A 31 -31.53 -30.73 25.34
C THR A 31 -31.47 -30.99 26.85
N SER A 32 -32.44 -30.48 27.60
CA SER A 32 -32.72 -30.86 28.99
C SER A 32 -33.35 -32.26 29.03
N SER A 33 -32.57 -33.27 29.38
CA SER A 33 -33.04 -34.65 29.58
C SER A 33 -33.67 -34.80 30.97
N SER A 34 -35.00 -34.86 31.06
CA SER A 34 -35.72 -35.31 32.25
C SER A 34 -35.45 -36.79 32.48
N SER A 35 -34.77 -37.13 33.58
CA SER A 35 -34.39 -38.50 33.91
C SER A 35 -35.57 -39.28 34.51
N SER A 36 -36.38 -39.94 33.66
CA SER A 36 -37.37 -40.91 34.12
C SER A 36 -36.73 -42.28 34.34
N SER A 37 -36.67 -42.77 35.57
CA SER A 37 -36.23 -44.14 35.87
C SER A 37 -37.45 -45.08 35.93
N SER A 38 -37.69 -45.82 34.84
CA SER A 38 -38.70 -46.88 34.81
C SER A 38 -38.01 -48.24 34.91
N SER A 39 -38.30 -49.01 35.95
CA SER A 39 -37.85 -50.39 36.06
C SER A 39 -39.02 -51.35 35.84
N THR A 40 -38.92 -52.19 34.81
CA THR A 40 -39.92 -53.22 34.50
C THR A 40 -39.26 -54.59 34.64
N TYR A 41 -39.81 -55.42 35.53
CA TYR A 41 -39.34 -56.78 35.75
C TYR A 41 -40.49 -57.75 35.49
N SER A 42 -40.29 -58.67 34.55
CA SER A 42 -41.24 -59.72 34.19
C SER A 42 -40.52 -61.06 34.26
N SER A 43 -40.97 -61.94 35.16
CA SER A 43 -40.43 -63.29 35.29
C SER A 43 -41.57 -64.31 35.15
N SER A 44 -41.39 -65.27 34.23
CA SER A 44 -42.25 -66.44 34.10
C SER A 44 -41.55 -67.62 34.78
N SER A 45 -42.13 -68.15 35.86
CA SER A 45 -41.64 -69.39 36.46
C SER A 45 -42.30 -70.60 35.80
N ASN A 46 -41.50 -71.59 35.44
CA ASN A 46 -41.86 -72.69 34.53
C ASN A 46 -42.85 -73.73 35.08
N ASN A 47 -43.54 -73.52 36.20
CA ASN A 47 -44.34 -74.60 36.81
C ASN A 47 -45.69 -74.21 37.43
N SER A 48 -46.21 -73.02 37.14
CA SER A 48 -47.61 -72.69 37.42
C SER A 48 -48.07 -71.59 36.48
N ASN A 49 -49.30 -71.64 35.99
CA ASN A 49 -49.90 -70.67 35.04
C ASN A 49 -50.05 -69.23 35.61
N GLU A 50 -49.28 -68.83 36.63
CA GLU A 50 -49.33 -67.52 37.29
C GLU A 50 -48.09 -66.68 36.94
N LYS A 51 -48.29 -65.59 36.17
CA LYS A 51 -47.21 -64.66 35.75
C LYS A 51 -46.93 -63.62 36.83
N THR A 52 -45.65 -63.36 37.10
CA THR A 52 -45.21 -62.27 37.97
C THR A 52 -44.73 -61.09 37.14
N SER A 53 -45.22 -59.89 37.44
CA SER A 53 -44.71 -58.67 36.82
C SER A 53 -44.70 -57.56 37.84
N ILE A 54 -43.65 -56.73 37.85
CA ILE A 54 -43.59 -55.53 38.66
C ILE A 54 -43.07 -54.38 37.80
N SER A 55 -43.72 -53.24 37.92
CA SER A 55 -43.35 -52.00 37.27
C SER A 55 -43.33 -50.92 38.35
N ILE A 56 -42.20 -50.26 38.49
CA ILE A 56 -42.02 -49.11 39.38
C ILE A 56 -41.63 -47.93 38.48
N SER A 57 -42.43 -46.88 38.52
CA SER A 57 -42.10 -45.59 37.89
C SER A 57 -41.97 -44.53 38.96
N TYR A 58 -40.90 -43.76 38.88
CA TYR A 58 -40.63 -42.58 39.68
C TYR A 58 -40.46 -41.40 38.73
N THR A 59 -41.40 -40.47 38.76
CA THR A 59 -41.29 -39.19 38.04
C THR A 59 -41.06 -38.07 39.04
N GLU A 60 -40.99 -36.81 38.56
CA GLU A 60 -40.89 -35.65 39.45
C GLU A 60 -42.15 -35.50 40.32
N ASP A 61 -43.32 -35.87 39.78
CA ASP A 61 -44.62 -35.64 40.40
C ASP A 61 -45.24 -36.88 41.04
N ASP A 62 -44.87 -38.08 40.60
CA ASP A 62 -45.54 -39.30 41.05
C ASP A 62 -44.63 -40.50 41.30
N TYR A 63 -45.07 -41.33 42.25
CA TYR A 63 -44.56 -42.66 42.45
C TYR A 63 -45.68 -43.67 42.20
N LYS A 64 -45.45 -44.59 41.25
CA LYS A 64 -46.42 -45.64 40.91
C LYS A 64 -45.73 -47.00 40.93
N LEU A 65 -46.30 -47.92 41.70
CA LEU A 65 -45.93 -49.33 41.65
C LEU A 65 -47.13 -50.15 41.21
N ARG A 66 -46.95 -50.96 40.17
CA ARG A 66 -47.96 -51.89 39.66
C ARG A 66 -47.35 -53.26 39.59
N ALA A 67 -47.98 -54.21 40.26
CA ALA A 67 -47.51 -55.57 40.26
C ALA A 67 -48.63 -56.60 40.12
N ARG A 68 -48.26 -57.73 39.51
CA ARG A 68 -49.00 -58.99 39.46
C ARG A 68 -48.17 -60.07 40.13
N PHE A 69 -48.78 -60.87 40.99
CA PHE A 69 -48.09 -61.90 41.77
C PHE A 69 -48.99 -63.12 42.02
N PRO A 70 -48.39 -64.29 42.31
CA PRO A 70 -49.14 -65.50 42.66
C PRO A 70 -49.82 -65.38 44.03
N LYS A 71 -50.95 -66.08 44.21
CA LYS A 71 -51.83 -65.89 45.39
C LYS A 71 -51.13 -66.09 46.75
N ASN A 72 -50.13 -66.96 46.80
CA ASN A 72 -49.35 -67.25 48.01
C ASN A 72 -48.52 -66.06 48.53
N ARG A 73 -48.37 -64.98 47.75
CA ARG A 73 -47.68 -63.75 48.19
C ARG A 73 -48.61 -62.74 48.86
N TYR A 74 -49.93 -62.94 48.75
CA TYR A 74 -50.92 -62.00 49.23
C TYR A 74 -50.77 -61.70 50.73
N GLU A 75 -50.66 -62.72 51.57
CA GLU A 75 -50.54 -62.52 53.03
C GLU A 75 -49.26 -61.78 53.41
N LYS A 76 -48.14 -62.10 52.74
CA LYS A 76 -46.86 -61.41 52.98
C LYS A 76 -46.92 -59.94 52.59
N LEU A 77 -47.51 -59.64 51.43
CA LEU A 77 -47.70 -58.26 50.98
C LEU A 77 -48.69 -57.50 51.84
N LYS A 78 -49.76 -58.17 52.28
CA LYS A 78 -50.73 -57.59 53.22
C LYS A 78 -50.04 -57.21 54.53
N ASN A 79 -49.30 -58.14 55.14
CA ASN A 79 -48.58 -57.89 56.39
C ASN A 79 -47.53 -56.78 56.22
N LEU A 80 -46.81 -56.74 55.10
CA LEU A 80 -45.86 -55.67 54.81
C LEU A 80 -46.56 -54.30 54.82
N ILE A 81 -47.64 -54.15 54.06
CA ILE A 81 -48.36 -52.89 53.94
C ILE A 81 -49.01 -52.50 55.28
N GLU A 82 -49.61 -53.45 56.00
CA GLU A 82 -50.18 -53.22 57.34
C GLU A 82 -49.11 -52.79 58.35
N ASN A 83 -47.91 -53.38 58.31
CA ASN A 83 -46.82 -52.99 59.21
C ASN A 83 -46.27 -51.60 58.87
N THR A 84 -46.21 -51.23 57.59
CA THR A 84 -45.66 -49.94 57.15
C THR A 84 -46.63 -48.77 57.36
N LEU A 85 -47.93 -48.97 57.11
CA LEU A 85 -48.93 -47.90 57.13
C LEU A 85 -49.93 -47.99 58.29
N GLY A 86 -49.95 -49.11 59.00
CA GLY A 86 -50.94 -49.40 60.04
C GLY A 86 -52.31 -49.81 59.49
N GLY A 87 -53.19 -50.26 60.39
CA GLY A 87 -54.55 -50.69 60.05
C GLY A 87 -55.60 -49.57 60.02
N LYS A 88 -55.28 -48.36 60.49
CA LYS A 88 -56.25 -47.26 60.69
C LYS A 88 -56.88 -46.73 59.39
N ASN A 89 -56.15 -46.82 58.28
CA ASN A 89 -56.57 -46.29 56.98
C ASN A 89 -56.96 -47.39 56.00
N MET A 90 -57.36 -48.56 56.51
CA MET A 90 -57.65 -49.75 55.71
C MET A 90 -59.16 -49.97 55.56
N ASP A 91 -59.64 -49.92 54.31
CA ASP A 91 -60.98 -50.35 53.94
C ASP A 91 -60.96 -51.80 53.44
N ILE A 92 -61.71 -52.68 54.11
CA ILE A 92 -61.87 -54.08 53.72
C ILE A 92 -63.14 -54.22 52.87
N GLY A 93 -62.96 -54.34 51.55
CA GLY A 93 -64.04 -54.67 50.61
C GLY A 93 -64.16 -56.18 50.36
N LYS A 94 -65.26 -56.63 49.73
CA LYS A 94 -65.41 -58.02 49.28
C LYS A 94 -64.32 -58.38 48.25
N GLY A 95 -63.19 -58.92 48.70
CA GLY A 95 -62.12 -59.47 47.87
C GLY A 95 -60.88 -58.57 47.63
N TYR A 96 -60.77 -57.41 48.30
CA TYR A 96 -59.58 -56.55 48.24
C TYR A 96 -59.37 -55.81 49.57
N SER A 97 -58.12 -55.41 49.83
CA SER A 97 -57.76 -54.48 50.91
C SER A 97 -57.30 -53.18 50.27
N LYS A 98 -57.84 -52.04 50.72
CA LYS A 98 -57.48 -50.72 50.21
C LYS A 98 -56.94 -49.85 51.33
N TRP A 99 -55.81 -49.17 51.10
CA TRP A 99 -55.32 -48.12 51.98
C TRP A 99 -55.36 -46.78 51.26
N SER A 100 -56.04 -45.81 51.84
CA SER A 100 -56.05 -44.43 51.35
C SER A 100 -56.15 -43.47 52.51
N ASN A 101 -55.50 -42.31 52.39
CA ASN A 101 -55.69 -41.19 53.31
C ASN A 101 -56.86 -40.32 52.83
N ASP A 102 -57.55 -39.62 53.75
CA ASP A 102 -58.70 -38.76 53.46
C ASP A 102 -58.38 -37.64 52.46
N GLU A 103 -57.12 -37.20 52.45
CA GLU A 103 -56.57 -36.19 51.53
C GLU A 103 -56.11 -36.77 50.17
N LYS A 104 -56.32 -38.07 49.89
CA LYS A 104 -55.93 -38.77 48.65
C LYS A 104 -54.44 -38.71 48.28
N VAL A 105 -53.56 -38.39 49.23
CA VAL A 105 -52.10 -38.34 49.02
C VAL A 105 -51.54 -39.66 48.49
N TYR A 106 -52.11 -40.79 48.90
CA TYR A 106 -51.78 -42.11 48.37
C TYR A 106 -53.02 -42.99 48.21
N ASP A 107 -52.90 -43.95 47.27
CA ASP A 107 -53.86 -45.03 47.05
C ASP A 107 -53.12 -46.36 46.90
N ILE A 108 -53.42 -47.31 47.78
CA ILE A 108 -52.93 -48.68 47.70
C ILE A 108 -54.10 -49.62 47.55
N LYS A 109 -54.10 -50.39 46.46
CA LYS A 109 -55.07 -51.45 46.21
C LYS A 109 -54.38 -52.79 46.12
N LEU A 110 -54.62 -53.64 47.11
CA LEU A 110 -54.13 -55.01 47.17
C LEU A 110 -55.29 -55.99 46.91
N THR A 111 -55.11 -56.86 45.93
CA THR A 111 -55.98 -58.02 45.68
C THR A 111 -55.16 -59.29 45.77
N LYS A 112 -55.81 -60.46 45.78
CA LYS A 112 -55.14 -61.77 45.82
C LYS A 112 -54.08 -61.97 44.73
N LYS A 113 -54.07 -61.17 43.66
CA LYS A 113 -53.12 -61.32 42.53
C LYS A 113 -52.43 -60.02 42.11
N ASN A 114 -52.87 -58.85 42.60
CA ASN A 114 -52.38 -57.57 42.12
C ASN A 114 -52.11 -56.61 43.28
N LEU A 115 -51.07 -55.80 43.13
CA LEU A 115 -50.77 -54.66 43.99
C LEU A 115 -50.68 -53.42 43.10
N ARG A 116 -51.39 -52.38 43.48
CA ARG A 116 -51.24 -51.04 42.90
C ARG A 116 -50.98 -50.07 44.03
N ILE A 117 -49.93 -49.29 43.88
CA ILE A 117 -49.56 -48.20 44.78
C ILE A 117 -49.44 -46.97 43.90
N SER A 118 -50.02 -45.86 44.35
CA SER A 118 -49.83 -44.55 43.76
C SER A 118 -49.66 -43.54 44.89
N LEU A 119 -48.62 -42.72 44.80
CA LEU A 119 -48.30 -41.65 45.74
C LEU A 119 -48.04 -40.38 44.92
N ASP A 120 -48.69 -39.30 45.31
CA ASP A 120 -48.46 -37.96 44.75
C ASP A 120 -47.27 -37.32 45.49
N LEU A 121 -46.15 -37.10 44.78
CA LEU A 121 -44.92 -36.58 45.38
C LEU A 121 -45.02 -35.09 45.71
N ASN A 122 -45.95 -34.36 45.09
CA ASN A 122 -46.14 -32.93 45.32
C ASN A 122 -46.86 -32.63 46.64
N VAL A 123 -47.63 -33.59 47.15
CA VAL A 123 -48.42 -33.44 48.39
C VAL A 123 -47.84 -34.29 49.52
N ALA A 124 -47.13 -35.38 49.20
CA ALA A 124 -46.53 -36.26 50.20
C ALA A 124 -45.35 -35.61 50.93
N SER A 125 -45.27 -35.84 52.24
CA SER A 125 -44.06 -35.44 53.00
C SER A 125 -42.84 -36.27 52.56
N PRO A 126 -41.61 -35.74 52.65
CA PRO A 126 -40.39 -36.48 52.32
C PRO A 126 -40.29 -37.84 53.02
N ASP A 127 -40.66 -37.90 54.30
CA ASP A 127 -40.69 -39.15 55.08
C ASP A 127 -41.68 -40.17 54.52
N LEU A 128 -42.83 -39.71 53.99
CA LEU A 128 -43.81 -40.58 53.34
C LEU A 128 -43.30 -41.07 51.99
N ILE A 129 -42.62 -40.21 51.22
CA ILE A 129 -41.97 -40.58 49.96
C ILE A 129 -40.93 -41.68 50.19
N GLU A 130 -40.06 -41.50 51.19
CA GLU A 130 -39.05 -42.51 51.55
C GLU A 130 -39.70 -43.81 52.03
N LYS A 131 -40.74 -43.75 52.86
CA LYS A 131 -41.51 -44.93 53.27
C LYS A 131 -42.09 -45.70 52.09
N PHE A 132 -42.63 -45.01 51.08
CA PHE A 132 -43.20 -45.65 49.89
C PHE A 132 -42.11 -46.21 48.95
N LYS A 133 -40.94 -45.57 48.87
CA LYS A 133 -39.77 -46.13 48.18
C LYS A 133 -39.32 -47.43 48.84
N ASN A 134 -39.18 -47.44 50.16
CA ASN A 134 -38.80 -48.62 50.94
C ASN A 134 -39.85 -49.73 50.83
N LEU A 135 -41.14 -49.39 51.00
CA LEU A 135 -42.27 -50.29 50.79
C LEU A 135 -42.25 -50.92 49.40
N GLY A 136 -41.90 -50.12 48.38
CA GLY A 136 -41.80 -50.56 47.00
C GLY A 136 -40.68 -51.56 46.75
N GLU A 137 -39.49 -51.32 47.28
CA GLU A 137 -38.36 -52.25 47.18
C GLU A 137 -38.63 -53.54 47.98
N ASP A 138 -39.23 -53.45 49.16
CA ASP A 138 -39.62 -54.63 49.95
C ASP A 138 -40.73 -55.44 49.25
N ALA A 139 -41.74 -54.76 48.71
CA ALA A 139 -42.79 -55.41 47.91
C ALA A 139 -42.19 -56.08 46.68
N LYS A 140 -41.22 -55.43 46.01
CA LYS A 140 -40.49 -55.99 44.86
C LYS A 140 -39.77 -57.27 45.23
N ILE A 141 -39.08 -57.32 46.37
CA ILE A 141 -38.42 -58.54 46.87
C ILE A 141 -39.44 -59.66 47.14
N ILE A 142 -40.56 -59.35 47.80
CA ILE A 142 -41.61 -60.35 48.10
C ILE A 142 -42.25 -60.89 46.81
N ILE A 143 -42.47 -60.01 45.82
CA ILE A 143 -43.11 -60.31 44.54
C ILE A 143 -42.17 -61.07 43.61
N SER A 144 -40.92 -60.62 43.46
CA SER A 144 -39.90 -61.26 42.62
C SER A 144 -39.48 -62.64 43.16
N GLY A 145 -39.63 -62.86 44.47
CA GLY A 145 -39.19 -64.08 45.13
C GLY A 145 -37.66 -64.21 45.23
N SER A 146 -36.91 -63.13 44.96
CA SER A 146 -35.44 -63.12 45.10
C SER A 146 -35.04 -62.98 46.57
N SER A 147 -34.03 -63.74 47.01
CA SER A 147 -33.42 -63.56 48.33
C SER A 147 -32.33 -62.49 48.27
N VAL A 148 -32.22 -61.67 49.32
CA VAL A 148 -31.33 -60.49 49.45
C VAL A 148 -29.85 -60.77 49.11
N ASN A 149 -29.41 -62.02 49.22
CA ASN A 149 -28.02 -62.41 48.91
C ASN A 149 -27.68 -62.40 47.41
N ILE A 150 -28.66 -62.60 46.52
CA ILE A 150 -28.40 -62.66 45.06
C ILE A 150 -28.19 -61.26 44.44
N GLU A 151 -28.84 -60.24 45.01
CA GLU A 151 -28.74 -58.86 44.51
C GLU A 151 -27.40 -58.21 44.88
N ARG A 152 -26.89 -58.44 46.11
CA ARG A 152 -25.57 -57.94 46.54
C ARG A 152 -24.43 -58.47 45.67
N GLU A 153 -24.50 -59.74 45.29
CA GLU A 153 -23.45 -60.36 44.48
C GLU A 153 -23.39 -59.80 43.05
N ARG A 154 -24.53 -59.36 42.48
CA ARG A 154 -24.55 -58.69 41.18
C ARG A 154 -23.90 -57.31 41.21
N VAL A 155 -24.23 -56.50 42.22
CA VAL A 155 -23.71 -55.13 42.37
C VAL A 155 -22.19 -55.13 42.56
N GLN A 156 -21.67 -56.09 43.33
CA GLN A 156 -20.22 -56.25 43.53
C GLN A 156 -19.49 -56.54 42.21
N ARG A 157 -20.02 -57.44 41.38
CA ARG A 157 -19.44 -57.79 40.07
C ARG A 157 -19.53 -56.67 39.04
N GLU A 158 -20.40 -55.69 39.23
CA GLU A 158 -20.52 -54.52 38.36
C GLU A 158 -19.51 -53.43 38.76
N ALA A 159 -19.33 -53.20 40.06
CA ALA A 159 -18.31 -52.29 40.58
C ALA A 159 -16.89 -52.72 40.17
N ASP A 160 -16.59 -54.01 40.23
CA ASP A 160 -15.29 -54.54 39.81
C ASP A 160 -15.04 -54.37 38.30
N ARG A 161 -16.08 -54.49 37.46
CA ARG A 161 -15.96 -54.24 36.01
C ARG A 161 -15.64 -52.77 35.72
N ILE A 162 -16.36 -51.86 36.36
CA ILE A 162 -16.16 -50.41 36.18
C ILE A 162 -14.74 -50.00 36.60
N ARG A 163 -14.21 -50.58 37.68
CA ARG A 163 -12.84 -50.30 38.15
C ARG A 163 -11.79 -50.73 37.13
N VAL A 164 -11.92 -51.93 36.54
CA VAL A 164 -10.99 -52.43 35.52
C VAL A 164 -11.04 -51.58 34.24
N GLU A 165 -12.24 -51.14 33.84
CA GLU A 165 -12.42 -50.29 32.67
C GLU A 165 -11.83 -48.89 32.87
N ALA A 166 -11.99 -48.30 34.06
CA ALA A 166 -11.38 -47.02 34.42
C ALA A 166 -9.84 -47.07 34.37
N GLU A 167 -9.21 -48.17 34.83
CA GLU A 167 -7.76 -48.34 34.69
C GLU A 167 -7.32 -48.47 33.23
N ARG A 168 -8.11 -49.16 32.40
CA ARG A 168 -7.83 -49.30 30.97
C ARG A 168 -7.85 -47.93 30.27
N MET A 169 -8.90 -47.13 30.54
CA MET A 169 -9.01 -45.78 30.00
C MET A 169 -7.87 -44.87 30.45
N LYS A 170 -7.44 -44.94 31.72
CA LYS A 170 -6.29 -44.16 32.21
C LYS A 170 -4.99 -44.51 31.46
N ARG A 171 -4.75 -45.79 31.18
CA ARG A 171 -3.56 -46.21 30.42
C ARG A 171 -3.62 -45.78 28.96
N GLU A 172 -4.79 -45.78 28.33
CA GLU A 172 -4.96 -45.28 26.97
C GLU A 172 -4.80 -43.76 26.88
N ALA A 173 -5.37 -43.01 27.83
CA ALA A 173 -5.17 -41.57 27.92
C ALA A 173 -3.68 -41.20 28.03
N ALA A 174 -2.94 -41.88 28.91
CA ALA A 174 -1.49 -41.67 29.05
C ALA A 174 -0.69 -42.05 27.80
N ARG A 175 -1.15 -43.04 27.01
CA ARG A 175 -0.54 -43.38 25.71
C ARG A 175 -0.80 -42.30 24.66
N LEU A 176 -2.04 -41.80 24.61
CA LEU A 176 -2.44 -40.74 23.69
C LEU A 176 -1.64 -39.46 23.96
N GLU A 177 -1.53 -39.07 25.22
CA GLU A 177 -0.79 -37.88 25.66
C GLU A 177 0.67 -37.91 25.19
N ARG A 178 1.38 -39.03 25.42
CA ARG A 178 2.75 -39.20 24.92
C ARG A 178 2.86 -39.13 23.39
N GLN A 179 1.83 -39.55 22.66
CA GLN A 179 1.83 -39.41 21.20
C GLN A 179 1.66 -37.95 20.79
N TYR A 180 0.76 -37.22 21.45
CA TYR A 180 0.58 -35.78 21.21
C TYR A 180 1.85 -35.00 21.53
N GLU A 181 2.50 -35.26 22.66
CA GLU A 181 3.77 -34.61 23.01
C GLU A 181 4.86 -34.87 21.96
N ARG A 182 5.00 -36.12 21.49
CA ARG A 182 5.97 -36.46 20.43
C ARG A 182 5.64 -35.77 19.10
N GLN A 183 4.36 -35.65 18.76
CA GLN A 183 3.94 -34.96 17.55
C GLN A 183 4.15 -33.45 17.66
N ALA A 184 3.81 -32.85 18.80
CA ALA A 184 4.05 -31.44 19.08
C ALA A 184 5.54 -31.09 19.03
N ALA A 185 6.40 -31.89 19.67
CA ALA A 185 7.85 -31.70 19.63
C ALA A 185 8.41 -31.78 18.20
N ARG A 186 7.95 -32.75 17.40
CA ARG A 186 8.35 -32.86 15.98
C ARG A 186 7.85 -31.69 15.14
N ALA A 187 6.65 -31.19 15.41
CA ALA A 187 6.09 -30.03 14.72
C ALA A 187 6.88 -28.75 15.07
N GLU A 188 7.21 -28.56 16.34
CA GLU A 188 8.01 -27.44 16.81
C GLU A 188 9.42 -27.45 16.19
N GLU A 189 10.07 -28.61 16.13
CA GLU A 189 11.39 -28.74 15.51
C GLU A 189 11.36 -28.41 14.00
N ARG A 190 10.31 -28.87 13.29
CA ARG A 190 10.11 -28.51 11.87
C ARG A 190 9.92 -27.00 11.70
N ALA A 191 9.08 -26.39 12.53
CA ALA A 191 8.85 -24.94 12.49
C ALA A 191 10.16 -24.16 12.74
N LYS A 192 10.97 -24.57 13.72
CA LYS A 192 12.30 -23.95 13.97
C LYS A 192 13.22 -24.05 12.76
N ARG A 193 13.31 -25.22 12.13
CA ARG A 193 14.14 -25.43 10.92
C ARG A 193 13.67 -24.59 9.73
N GLU A 194 12.36 -24.42 9.55
CA GLU A 194 11.80 -23.58 8.50
C GLU A 194 12.08 -22.10 8.73
N ILE A 195 11.90 -21.61 9.95
CA ILE A 195 12.26 -20.24 10.34
C ILE A 195 13.75 -19.98 10.07
N GLU A 196 14.63 -20.92 10.43
CA GLU A 196 16.06 -20.78 10.18
C GLU A 196 16.40 -20.77 8.68
N ARG A 197 15.78 -21.65 7.88
CA ARG A 197 15.94 -21.66 6.42
C ARG A 197 15.46 -20.35 5.79
N ALA A 198 14.32 -19.84 6.22
CA ALA A 198 13.79 -18.55 5.75
C ALA A 198 14.76 -17.41 6.06
N LYS A 199 15.29 -17.33 7.30
CA LYS A 199 16.30 -16.32 7.69
C LYS A 199 17.57 -16.40 6.84
N ARG A 200 18.07 -17.62 6.55
CA ARG A 200 19.25 -17.81 5.68
C ARG A 200 19.00 -17.38 4.23
N MET A 201 17.80 -17.65 3.70
CA MET A 201 17.41 -17.23 2.35
C MET A 201 17.27 -15.71 2.26
N GLU A 202 16.68 -15.08 3.27
CA GLU A 202 16.57 -13.62 3.35
C GLU A 202 17.94 -12.94 3.39
N ALA A 203 18.87 -13.47 4.20
CA ALA A 203 20.25 -12.97 4.26
C ALA A 203 20.96 -13.06 2.90
N ARG A 204 20.86 -14.21 2.20
CA ARG A 204 21.42 -14.38 0.85
C ARG A 204 20.82 -13.41 -0.15
N LYS A 205 19.51 -13.19 -0.10
CA LYS A 205 18.83 -12.24 -1.00
C LYS A 205 19.30 -10.80 -0.72
N LYS A 206 19.48 -10.43 0.54
CA LYS A 206 20.00 -9.12 0.95
C LYS A 206 21.42 -8.89 0.42
N ASP A 207 22.29 -9.90 0.51
CA ASP A 207 23.66 -9.81 -0.01
C ASP A 207 23.70 -9.72 -1.53
N GLN A 208 22.85 -10.48 -2.25
CA GLN A 208 22.70 -10.37 -3.70
C GLN A 208 22.28 -8.97 -4.12
N LEU A 209 21.25 -8.40 -3.47
CA LEU A 209 20.78 -7.04 -3.74
C LEU A 209 21.87 -5.99 -3.47
N LYS A 210 22.66 -6.16 -2.41
CA LYS A 210 23.79 -5.27 -2.09
C LYS A 210 24.88 -5.31 -3.16
N LEU A 211 25.18 -6.50 -3.70
CA LEU A 211 26.15 -6.66 -4.79
C LEU A 211 25.63 -6.08 -6.11
N GLU A 212 24.35 -6.26 -6.40
CA GLU A 212 23.68 -5.69 -7.58
C GLU A 212 23.67 -4.17 -7.53
N ALA A 213 23.28 -3.57 -6.39
CA ALA A 213 23.34 -2.12 -6.19
C ALA A 213 24.75 -1.56 -6.43
N LYS A 214 25.80 -2.23 -5.94
CA LYS A 214 27.21 -1.85 -6.18
C LYS A 214 27.64 -2.02 -7.64
N ARG A 215 27.01 -2.91 -8.42
CA ARG A 215 27.26 -3.02 -9.87
C ARG A 215 26.61 -1.85 -10.60
N ILE A 216 25.33 -1.60 -10.33
CA ILE A 216 24.58 -0.48 -10.90
C ILE A 216 25.26 0.85 -10.62
N GLU A 217 25.74 1.08 -9.39
CA GLU A 217 26.45 2.32 -9.05
C GLU A 217 27.74 2.51 -9.87
N ARG A 218 28.51 1.44 -10.09
CA ARG A 218 29.73 1.49 -10.90
C ARG A 218 29.43 1.72 -12.37
N ASP A 219 28.38 1.08 -12.89
CA ASP A 219 27.97 1.25 -14.28
C ASP A 219 27.43 2.66 -14.53
N ALA A 220 26.64 3.21 -13.61
CA ALA A 220 26.20 4.60 -13.65
C ALA A 220 27.37 5.58 -13.70
N LYS A 221 28.41 5.38 -12.85
CA LYS A 221 29.63 6.19 -12.87
C LYS A 221 30.39 6.08 -14.20
N ARG A 222 30.46 4.89 -14.80
CA ARG A 222 31.10 4.70 -16.12
C ARG A 222 30.35 5.45 -17.22
N VAL A 223 29.03 5.32 -17.26
CA VAL A 223 28.17 6.03 -18.22
C VAL A 223 28.30 7.54 -18.06
N GLU A 224 28.33 8.05 -16.82
CA GLU A 224 28.52 9.48 -16.55
C GLU A 224 29.86 9.99 -17.08
N LEU A 225 30.95 9.26 -16.85
CA LEU A 225 32.29 9.61 -17.34
C LEU A 225 32.36 9.56 -18.87
N GLU A 226 31.73 8.57 -19.49
CA GLU A 226 31.65 8.46 -20.95
C GLU A 226 30.83 9.59 -21.56
N ALA A 227 29.70 9.95 -20.95
CA ALA A 227 28.88 11.10 -21.35
C ALA A 227 29.69 12.41 -21.27
N LYS A 228 30.41 12.63 -20.16
CA LYS A 228 31.32 13.79 -20.00
C LYS A 228 32.45 13.79 -21.05
N ARG A 229 32.98 12.63 -21.41
CA ARG A 229 34.00 12.51 -22.47
C ARG A 229 33.42 12.90 -23.83
N LEU A 230 32.28 12.32 -24.20
CA LEU A 230 31.60 12.60 -25.46
C LEU A 230 31.17 14.07 -25.56
N GLU A 231 30.73 14.68 -24.46
CA GLU A 231 30.38 16.10 -24.41
C GLU A 231 31.61 16.99 -24.72
N ARG A 232 32.78 16.69 -24.15
CA ARG A 232 34.02 17.41 -24.45
C ARG A 232 34.46 17.21 -25.89
N GLU A 233 34.32 15.99 -26.41
CA GLU A 233 34.67 15.68 -27.79
C GLU A 233 33.75 16.41 -28.78
N ALA A 234 32.43 16.41 -28.52
CA ALA A 234 31.45 17.16 -29.28
C ALA A 234 31.75 18.66 -29.27
N LYS A 235 32.05 19.25 -28.10
CA LYS A 235 32.46 20.66 -27.97
C LYS A 235 33.71 20.96 -28.80
N ARG A 236 34.72 20.09 -28.76
CA ARG A 236 35.95 20.24 -29.57
C ARG A 236 35.67 20.15 -31.06
N ILE A 237 34.80 19.23 -31.49
CA ILE A 237 34.42 19.09 -32.90
C ILE A 237 33.63 20.32 -33.35
N GLU A 238 32.70 20.80 -32.54
CA GLU A 238 31.92 22.01 -32.81
C GLU A 238 32.83 23.25 -32.92
N GLU A 239 33.78 23.42 -32.00
CA GLU A 239 34.77 24.49 -32.06
C GLU A 239 35.60 24.42 -33.36
N LYS A 240 36.14 23.24 -33.69
CA LYS A 240 36.88 23.05 -34.95
C LYS A 240 36.02 23.31 -36.18
N ALA A 241 34.76 22.91 -36.17
CA ALA A 241 33.84 23.19 -37.27
C ALA A 241 33.61 24.69 -37.41
N ARG A 242 33.39 25.40 -36.29
CA ARG A 242 33.24 26.87 -36.26
C ARG A 242 34.48 27.58 -36.81
N HIS A 243 35.68 27.16 -36.41
CA HIS A 243 36.95 27.70 -36.91
C HIS A 243 37.14 27.48 -38.41
N LYS A 244 36.55 26.42 -38.97
CA LYS A 244 36.53 26.13 -40.40
C LYS A 244 35.36 26.77 -41.15
N GLY A 245 34.61 27.70 -40.52
CA GLY A 245 33.46 28.37 -41.14
C GLY A 245 32.20 27.50 -41.21
N GLY A 246 32.21 26.35 -40.53
CA GLY A 246 31.06 25.47 -40.40
C GLY A 246 29.91 26.16 -39.67
N VAL A 247 28.74 26.13 -40.29
CA VAL A 247 27.50 26.68 -39.73
C VAL A 247 26.63 25.52 -39.25
N SER A 248 26.28 25.50 -37.96
CA SER A 248 25.43 24.44 -37.40
C SER A 248 24.04 24.44 -38.04
N SER A 249 23.38 23.29 -38.07
CA SER A 249 22.04 23.16 -38.65
C SER A 249 20.99 24.05 -37.98
N TYR A 250 21.19 24.37 -36.69
CA TYR A 250 20.34 25.31 -35.96
C TYR A 250 20.54 26.75 -36.43
N ILE A 251 21.78 27.17 -36.70
CA ILE A 251 22.08 28.51 -37.23
C ILE A 251 21.55 28.64 -38.66
N LYS A 252 21.73 27.64 -39.51
CA LYS A 252 21.17 27.64 -40.88
C LYS A 252 19.66 27.88 -40.86
N ARG A 253 18.95 27.17 -39.99
CA ARG A 253 17.50 27.35 -39.80
C ARG A 253 17.14 28.75 -39.32
N LEU A 254 17.94 29.35 -38.44
CA LEU A 254 17.73 30.73 -38.01
C LEU A 254 18.00 31.74 -39.14
N LEU A 255 19.00 31.49 -39.98
CA LEU A 255 19.28 32.31 -41.16
C LEU A 255 18.20 32.19 -42.25
N ASP A 256 17.34 31.18 -42.18
CA ASP A 256 16.16 31.06 -43.05
C ASP A 256 14.88 31.58 -42.37
N ASP A 257 14.95 32.01 -41.10
CA ASP A 257 13.79 32.47 -40.31
C ASP A 257 13.52 33.96 -40.55
N PRO A 258 12.29 34.39 -40.90
CA PRO A 258 11.95 35.79 -41.14
C PRO A 258 12.28 36.74 -39.97
N LYS A 259 12.30 36.26 -38.72
CA LYS A 259 12.61 37.11 -37.57
C LYS A 259 14.07 37.57 -37.50
N THR A 260 14.95 36.93 -38.27
CA THR A 260 16.38 37.31 -38.33
C THR A 260 16.67 38.24 -39.50
N VAL A 261 15.64 38.62 -40.27
CA VAL A 261 15.78 39.56 -41.39
C VAL A 261 16.19 40.92 -40.85
N TYR A 262 17.36 41.35 -41.30
CA TYR A 262 17.90 42.66 -41.06
C TYR A 262 17.41 43.62 -42.14
N THR A 263 16.56 44.56 -41.73
CA THR A 263 16.13 45.68 -42.58
C THR A 263 17.00 46.88 -42.24
N THR A 264 17.71 47.40 -43.24
CA THR A 264 18.72 48.47 -43.10
C THR A 264 18.13 49.85 -42.81
N THR A 265 16.89 49.96 -42.35
CA THR A 265 16.31 51.29 -42.10
C THR A 265 17.10 51.96 -40.99
N PRO A 266 17.89 53.02 -41.29
CA PRO A 266 18.71 53.73 -40.30
C PRO A 266 17.75 54.54 -39.46
N SER A 267 17.05 53.88 -38.56
CA SER A 267 15.99 54.46 -37.75
C SER A 267 16.66 55.12 -36.55
N GLY A 268 17.05 56.38 -36.74
CA GLY A 268 17.34 57.34 -35.68
C GLY A 268 18.78 57.32 -35.16
N ALA A 269 19.48 58.44 -35.36
CA ALA A 269 20.83 58.72 -34.85
C ALA A 269 21.01 58.61 -33.32
N ASN A 270 19.94 58.27 -32.56
CA ASN A 270 19.90 58.33 -31.11
C ASN A 270 19.57 56.98 -30.42
N LEU A 271 19.51 55.85 -31.15
CA LEU A 271 19.11 54.56 -30.57
C LEU A 271 20.23 53.75 -29.90
N ASN A 272 21.48 54.24 -29.90
CA ASN A 272 22.66 53.45 -29.50
C ASN A 272 22.76 52.08 -30.19
N TRP A 273 22.11 51.92 -31.35
CA TRP A 273 22.11 50.69 -32.12
C TRP A 273 23.32 50.69 -33.07
N ILE A 274 24.44 50.15 -32.57
CA ILE A 274 25.74 50.21 -33.24
C ILE A 274 25.94 49.13 -34.31
N TRP A 275 25.16 48.04 -34.28
CA TRP A 275 25.42 46.88 -35.14
C TRP A 275 25.33 47.17 -36.65
N PRO A 276 24.38 48.00 -37.15
CA PRO A 276 24.32 48.39 -38.56
C PRO A 276 25.65 48.90 -39.13
N GLU A 277 26.20 49.92 -38.48
CA GLU A 277 27.44 50.56 -38.89
C GLU A 277 28.63 49.60 -38.75
N VAL A 278 28.70 48.85 -37.64
CA VAL A 278 29.74 47.84 -37.42
C VAL A 278 29.70 46.77 -38.49
N GLN A 279 28.52 46.29 -38.86
CA GLN A 279 28.34 45.25 -39.87
C GLN A 279 28.80 45.74 -41.24
N GLU A 280 28.41 46.94 -41.65
CA GLU A 280 28.81 47.52 -42.93
C GLU A 280 30.33 47.71 -43.01
N ASN A 281 30.92 48.28 -41.96
CA ASN A 281 32.37 48.48 -41.86
C ASN A 281 33.14 47.16 -41.85
N LEU A 282 32.62 46.15 -41.15
CA LEU A 282 33.19 44.81 -41.08
C LEU A 282 33.17 44.14 -42.47
N LEU A 283 32.01 44.09 -43.12
CA LEU A 283 31.84 43.45 -44.43
C LEU A 283 32.69 44.12 -45.50
N THR A 284 32.75 45.45 -45.51
CA THR A 284 33.59 46.22 -46.44
C THR A 284 35.07 45.94 -46.22
N SER A 285 35.51 45.88 -44.95
CA SER A 285 36.90 45.58 -44.62
C SER A 285 37.30 44.14 -44.96
N LEU A 286 36.42 43.17 -44.71
CA LEU A 286 36.64 41.76 -45.03
C LEU A 286 36.77 41.54 -46.55
N LEU A 287 35.93 42.20 -47.36
CA LEU A 287 36.05 42.18 -48.82
C LEU A 287 37.36 42.80 -49.29
N LYS A 288 37.71 43.98 -48.76
CA LYS A 288 38.96 44.68 -49.10
C LYS A 288 40.19 43.84 -48.80
N ASP A 289 40.18 43.13 -47.66
CA ASP A 289 41.27 42.26 -47.23
C ASP A 289 41.22 40.86 -47.91
N LYS A 290 40.26 40.64 -48.83
CA LYS A 290 40.04 39.36 -49.55
C LYS A 290 39.80 38.15 -48.63
N LEU A 291 39.25 38.39 -47.45
CA LEU A 291 38.89 37.34 -46.48
C LEU A 291 37.53 36.71 -46.77
N ILE A 292 36.69 37.40 -47.56
CA ILE A 292 35.41 36.90 -48.07
C ILE A 292 35.29 37.26 -49.56
N THR A 293 34.46 36.50 -50.29
CA THR A 293 34.19 36.73 -51.71
C THR A 293 32.89 37.50 -51.97
N SER A 294 31.97 37.51 -51.01
CA SER A 294 30.67 38.18 -51.08
C SER A 294 30.23 38.65 -49.69
N THR A 295 29.42 39.70 -49.64
CA THR A 295 28.72 40.14 -48.41
C THR A 295 27.44 39.36 -48.13
N SER A 296 26.96 38.56 -49.09
CA SER A 296 25.70 37.82 -48.96
C SER A 296 25.80 36.64 -47.99
N GLU A 297 26.94 35.96 -47.94
CA GLU A 297 27.16 34.79 -47.09
C GLU A 297 28.47 34.93 -46.33
N VAL A 298 28.37 35.22 -45.04
CA VAL A 298 29.52 35.51 -44.20
C VAL A 298 29.39 34.78 -42.87
N THR A 299 30.49 34.16 -42.46
CA THR A 299 30.70 33.65 -41.12
C THR A 299 31.91 34.36 -40.54
N PHE A 300 31.75 34.97 -39.38
CA PHE A 300 32.81 35.66 -38.68
C PHE A 300 32.79 35.23 -37.22
N THR A 301 33.92 34.82 -36.67
CA THR A 301 34.04 34.44 -35.26
C THR A 301 35.16 35.24 -34.62
N ASN A 302 34.83 35.96 -33.56
CA ASN A 302 35.76 36.63 -32.67
C ASN A 302 35.90 35.83 -31.38
N GLU A 303 37.12 35.45 -31.06
CA GLU A 303 37.53 34.86 -29.79
C GLU A 303 38.65 35.72 -29.19
N LYS A 304 38.83 35.66 -27.87
CA LYS A 304 39.85 36.40 -27.11
C LYS A 304 41.19 36.58 -27.84
N ASP A 305 41.72 35.51 -28.41
CA ASP A 305 43.06 35.50 -29.03
C ASP A 305 43.05 35.14 -30.53
N ARG A 306 41.88 34.80 -31.11
CA ARG A 306 41.76 34.27 -32.47
C ARG A 306 40.54 34.86 -33.17
N MET A 307 40.66 35.11 -34.47
CA MET A 307 39.53 35.54 -35.29
C MET A 307 39.48 34.72 -36.57
N TYR A 308 38.28 34.39 -37.02
CA TYR A 308 38.05 33.61 -38.23
C TYR A 308 37.03 34.32 -39.12
N ALA A 309 37.31 34.38 -40.43
CA ALA A 309 36.36 34.81 -41.45
C ALA A 309 36.22 33.71 -42.51
N ASN A 310 35.00 33.20 -42.71
CA ASN A 310 34.72 32.09 -43.64
C ASN A 310 35.65 30.88 -43.48
N GLY A 311 36.07 30.62 -42.24
CA GLY A 311 36.95 29.50 -41.89
C GLY A 311 38.45 29.78 -42.01
N THR A 312 38.84 30.98 -42.45
CA THR A 312 40.23 31.42 -42.51
C THR A 312 40.59 32.17 -41.25
N GLU A 313 41.63 31.73 -40.55
CA GLU A 313 42.17 32.42 -39.38
C GLU A 313 42.84 33.73 -39.80
N LEU A 314 42.50 34.82 -39.12
CA LEU A 314 43.09 36.13 -39.37
C LEU A 314 44.50 36.22 -38.79
N THR A 315 45.39 36.88 -39.53
CA THR A 315 46.72 37.25 -39.03
C THR A 315 46.62 38.19 -37.83
N GLU A 316 47.70 38.30 -37.05
CA GLU A 316 47.74 39.21 -35.92
C GLU A 316 47.49 40.69 -36.30
N ALA A 317 48.03 41.14 -37.44
CA ALA A 317 47.81 42.50 -37.93
C ALA A 317 46.34 42.75 -38.28
N GLN A 318 45.69 41.79 -38.96
CA GLN A 318 44.26 41.83 -39.22
C GLN A 318 43.48 41.83 -37.90
N ARG A 319 43.78 40.92 -36.97
CA ARG A 319 43.11 40.86 -35.66
C ARG A 319 43.18 42.18 -34.91
N ARG A 320 44.35 42.85 -34.88
CA ARG A 320 44.51 44.18 -34.29
C ARG A 320 43.64 45.25 -34.97
N LYS A 321 43.57 45.24 -36.30
CA LYS A 321 42.71 46.12 -37.10
C LYS A 321 41.23 45.92 -36.76
N TYR A 322 40.72 44.69 -36.80
CA TYR A 322 39.31 44.39 -36.50
C TYR A 322 38.95 44.63 -35.03
N ASN A 323 39.83 44.30 -34.09
CA ASN A 323 39.63 44.65 -32.67
C ASN A 323 39.53 46.15 -32.44
N THR A 324 40.35 46.94 -33.14
CA THR A 324 40.26 48.41 -33.08
C THR A 324 38.92 48.91 -33.62
N MET A 325 38.44 48.34 -34.73
CA MET A 325 37.11 48.63 -35.26
C MET A 325 36.01 48.32 -34.24
N PHE A 326 36.02 47.14 -33.63
CA PHE A 326 35.03 46.76 -32.61
C PHE A 326 35.09 47.66 -31.37
N ARG A 327 36.29 47.98 -30.89
CA ARG A 327 36.48 48.90 -29.75
C ARG A 327 35.97 50.30 -30.04
N ASN A 328 36.23 50.83 -31.24
CA ASN A 328 35.75 52.15 -31.64
C ASN A 328 34.23 52.20 -31.70
N ALA A 329 33.57 51.08 -32.00
CA ALA A 329 32.12 50.95 -31.94
C ALA A 329 31.57 50.66 -30.54
N GLY A 330 32.42 50.55 -29.51
CA GLY A 330 32.01 50.26 -28.13
C GLY A 330 31.75 48.78 -27.84
N ILE A 331 32.18 47.86 -28.71
CA ILE A 331 32.20 46.42 -28.43
C ILE A 331 33.48 46.13 -27.62
N GLN A 332 33.34 45.44 -26.49
CA GLN A 332 34.45 45.14 -25.60
C GLN A 332 35.48 44.24 -26.30
N SER A 333 36.78 44.49 -26.08
CA SER A 333 37.87 43.75 -26.72
C SER A 333 37.92 42.26 -26.35
N ASN A 334 37.27 41.87 -25.26
CA ASN A 334 37.12 40.50 -24.79
C ASN A 334 35.73 39.91 -25.10
N ALA A 335 34.93 40.58 -25.93
CA ALA A 335 33.63 40.08 -26.34
C ALA A 335 33.82 38.97 -27.38
N ASP A 336 33.67 37.72 -26.93
CA ASP A 336 33.62 36.58 -27.81
C ASP A 336 32.24 36.53 -28.47
N PHE A 337 32.21 36.55 -29.80
CA PHE A 337 30.96 36.44 -30.55
C PHE A 337 31.16 35.79 -31.92
N SER A 338 30.11 35.16 -32.41
CA SER A 338 30.01 34.69 -33.79
C SER A 338 28.90 35.42 -34.52
N PHE A 339 29.20 35.89 -35.73
CA PHE A 339 28.30 36.54 -36.65
C PHE A 339 28.12 35.66 -37.89
N TYR A 340 26.87 35.44 -38.26
CA TYR A 340 26.48 34.70 -39.45
C TYR A 340 25.52 35.54 -40.27
N LYS A 341 25.71 35.55 -41.58
CA LYS A 341 24.87 36.27 -42.55
C LYS A 341 24.55 35.37 -43.73
N LYS A 342 23.29 35.43 -44.18
CA LYS A 342 22.79 34.83 -45.43
C LYS A 342 21.75 35.77 -46.04
N GLY A 343 22.09 36.41 -47.15
CA GLY A 343 21.27 37.48 -47.72
C GLY A 343 21.05 38.59 -46.70
N ASN A 344 19.80 38.92 -46.41
CA ASN A 344 19.43 39.90 -45.38
C ASN A 344 19.26 39.30 -43.98
N ASN A 345 19.42 37.99 -43.79
CA ASN A 345 19.24 37.37 -42.49
C ASN A 345 20.56 37.36 -41.73
N ILE A 346 20.52 37.73 -40.46
CA ILE A 346 21.70 37.78 -39.60
C ILE A 346 21.48 37.08 -38.26
N VAL A 347 22.50 36.39 -37.78
CA VAL A 347 22.53 35.76 -36.47
C VAL A 347 23.84 36.13 -35.79
N VAL A 348 23.74 36.83 -34.65
CA VAL A 348 24.87 37.16 -33.78
C VAL A 348 24.73 36.41 -32.45
N ILE A 349 25.73 35.62 -32.07
CA ILE A 349 25.77 34.87 -30.80
C ILE A 349 26.94 35.38 -29.98
N GLY A 350 26.68 35.90 -28.79
CA GLY A 350 27.73 36.27 -27.83
C GLY A 350 27.98 35.12 -26.85
N LEU A 351 29.24 34.83 -26.56
CA LEU A 351 29.65 33.73 -25.66
C LEU A 351 29.91 34.21 -24.22
N ASN A 352 30.25 35.49 -24.02
CA ASN A 352 30.64 36.05 -22.71
C ASN A 352 29.65 37.12 -22.18
N ALA A 353 28.37 36.98 -22.49
CA ALA A 353 27.35 37.93 -22.09
C ALA A 353 27.10 37.93 -20.57
N LYS A 354 27.08 39.11 -19.94
CA LYS A 354 26.81 39.28 -18.50
C LYS A 354 25.31 39.44 -18.22
N ILE A 355 24.53 38.40 -18.53
CA ILE A 355 23.04 38.47 -18.52
C ILE A 355 22.47 38.90 -17.16
N LYS A 356 22.99 38.35 -16.06
CA LYS A 356 22.58 38.75 -14.69
C LYS A 356 22.79 40.24 -14.44
N LYS A 357 23.91 40.79 -14.90
CA LYS A 357 24.21 42.21 -14.76
C LYS A 357 23.28 43.09 -15.59
N VAL A 358 22.82 42.63 -16.76
CA VAL A 358 21.80 43.33 -17.55
C VAL A 358 20.54 43.56 -16.72
N PHE A 359 19.99 42.52 -16.09
CA PHE A 359 18.78 42.65 -15.27
C PHE A 359 19.00 43.53 -14.04
N ASN A 360 20.17 43.44 -13.39
CA ASN A 360 20.53 44.34 -12.29
C ASN A 360 20.60 45.81 -12.74
N ASP A 361 21.21 46.08 -13.89
CA ASP A 361 21.33 47.42 -14.45
C ASP A 361 19.95 47.97 -14.88
N LEU A 362 19.08 47.13 -15.43
CA LEU A 362 17.69 47.48 -15.74
C LEU A 362 16.90 47.82 -14.46
N HIS A 363 17.04 47.02 -13.41
CA HIS A 363 16.37 47.26 -12.12
C HIS A 363 16.88 48.56 -11.48
N LYS A 364 18.21 48.77 -11.45
CA LYS A 364 18.83 50.00 -10.93
C LYS A 364 18.36 51.26 -11.66
N LYS A 365 18.02 51.15 -12.94
CA LYS A 365 17.47 52.24 -13.76
C LYS A 365 15.95 52.40 -13.65
N GLY A 366 15.27 51.55 -12.87
CA GLY A 366 13.82 51.57 -12.71
C GLY A 366 13.05 51.06 -13.93
N TYR A 367 13.69 50.29 -14.81
CA TYR A 367 13.08 49.77 -16.04
C TYR A 367 12.35 48.44 -15.82
N ILE A 368 12.70 47.72 -14.76
CA ILE A 368 11.97 46.55 -14.25
C ILE A 368 11.76 46.74 -12.75
N ALA A 369 10.67 46.21 -12.22
CA ALA A 369 10.31 46.37 -10.82
C ALA A 369 11.17 45.51 -9.87
N SER A 370 11.61 44.34 -10.33
CA SER A 370 12.39 43.39 -9.54
C SER A 370 13.28 42.51 -10.43
N THR A 371 14.34 41.96 -9.85
CA THR A 371 15.19 40.90 -10.42
C THR A 371 14.65 39.49 -10.18
N ASP A 372 13.53 39.36 -9.47
CA ASP A 372 12.91 38.07 -9.15
C ASP A 372 11.70 37.77 -10.03
N GLU A 373 11.19 38.77 -10.74
CA GLU A 373 10.01 38.65 -11.61
C GLU A 373 10.38 38.20 -13.04
N ALA A 374 9.43 37.53 -13.69
CA ALA A 374 9.63 37.11 -15.07
C ALA A 374 9.67 38.33 -16.01
N VAL A 375 10.78 38.49 -16.73
CA VAL A 375 10.96 39.56 -17.72
C VAL A 375 11.45 38.95 -19.02
N LYS A 376 10.74 39.23 -20.11
CA LYS A 376 11.11 38.81 -21.46
C LYS A 376 11.29 40.02 -22.36
N LEU A 377 12.49 40.17 -22.92
CA LEU A 377 12.87 41.21 -23.85
C LEU A 377 13.05 40.60 -25.24
N ALA A 378 12.26 41.00 -26.23
CA ALA A 378 12.57 40.70 -27.63
C ALA A 378 13.26 41.90 -28.26
N ILE A 379 14.38 41.66 -28.93
CA ILE A 379 15.32 42.66 -29.39
C ILE A 379 15.41 42.56 -30.91
N ASP A 380 15.16 43.68 -31.58
CA ASP A 380 15.37 43.83 -33.02
C ASP A 380 16.52 44.78 -33.34
N GLY A 381 17.05 45.46 -32.31
CA GLY A 381 18.06 46.50 -32.42
C GLY A 381 17.43 47.89 -32.51
N SER A 382 16.63 48.15 -33.54
CA SER A 382 15.87 49.40 -33.69
C SER A 382 14.61 49.45 -32.80
N SER A 383 14.19 48.30 -32.28
CA SER A 383 13.07 48.20 -31.34
C SER A 383 13.35 47.15 -30.27
N VAL A 384 12.71 47.34 -29.12
CA VAL A 384 12.70 46.38 -28.01
C VAL A 384 11.25 46.23 -27.57
N THR A 385 10.83 44.99 -27.36
CA THR A 385 9.55 44.68 -26.69
C THR A 385 9.85 44.06 -25.34
N GLN A 386 9.19 44.55 -24.29
CA GLN A 386 9.24 43.99 -22.95
C GLN A 386 7.88 43.37 -22.65
N ASN A 387 7.87 42.06 -22.37
CA ASN A 387 6.66 41.29 -22.09
C ASN A 387 5.56 41.49 -23.17
N GLY A 388 5.99 41.62 -24.43
CA GLY A 388 5.10 41.84 -25.58
C GLY A 388 4.74 43.30 -25.86
N GLN A 389 5.07 44.24 -24.96
CA GLN A 389 4.82 45.67 -25.16
C GLN A 389 6.04 46.35 -25.79
N ARG A 390 5.85 47.10 -26.87
CA ARG A 390 6.92 47.86 -27.54
C ARG A 390 7.35 49.04 -26.67
N LEU A 391 8.66 49.19 -26.46
CA LEU A 391 9.23 50.30 -25.70
C LEU A 391 9.32 51.57 -26.55
N ALA A 392 9.29 52.72 -25.87
CA ALA A 392 9.55 54.03 -26.47
C ALA A 392 11.03 54.17 -26.90
N THR A 393 11.29 55.01 -27.90
CA THR A 393 12.60 55.20 -28.54
C THR A 393 13.73 55.55 -27.57
N ASP A 394 13.45 56.43 -26.60
CA ASP A 394 14.38 56.82 -25.53
C ASP A 394 14.74 55.64 -24.63
N LYS A 395 13.76 54.81 -24.27
CA LYS A 395 13.98 53.57 -23.52
C LYS A 395 14.77 52.55 -24.34
N VAL A 396 14.48 52.40 -25.64
CA VAL A 396 15.24 51.52 -26.53
C VAL A 396 16.72 51.90 -26.53
N ALA A 397 17.03 53.20 -26.62
CA ALA A 397 18.40 53.70 -26.56
C ALA A 397 19.13 53.33 -25.25
N ALA A 398 18.43 53.45 -24.12
CA ALA A 398 18.98 53.06 -22.82
C ALA A 398 19.17 51.54 -22.70
N TYR A 399 18.25 50.74 -23.21
CA TYR A 399 18.37 49.27 -23.22
C TYR A 399 19.56 48.84 -24.08
N ASN A 400 19.70 49.38 -25.29
CA ASN A 400 20.83 49.08 -26.17
C ASN A 400 22.17 49.43 -25.51
N ALA A 401 22.26 50.54 -24.78
CA ALA A 401 23.45 50.89 -24.00
C ALA A 401 23.74 49.84 -22.92
N ILE A 402 22.74 49.47 -22.10
CA ILE A 402 22.91 48.43 -21.06
C ILE A 402 23.33 47.09 -21.66
N LEU A 403 22.74 46.69 -22.79
CA LEU A 403 23.10 45.44 -23.48
C LEU A 403 24.56 45.47 -23.94
N ARG A 404 24.97 46.55 -24.62
CA ARG A 404 26.35 46.74 -25.09
C ARG A 404 27.35 46.70 -23.94
N ASP A 405 27.10 47.45 -22.87
CA ASP A 405 27.99 47.57 -21.71
C ASP A 405 28.15 46.22 -20.98
N ASN A 406 27.21 45.30 -21.20
CA ASN A 406 27.20 43.93 -20.68
C ASN A 406 27.55 42.85 -21.72
N GLY A 407 28.14 43.26 -22.86
CA GLY A 407 28.69 42.34 -23.87
C GLY A 407 27.63 41.66 -24.75
N ILE A 408 26.43 42.23 -24.85
CA ILE A 408 25.36 41.73 -25.71
C ILE A 408 25.22 42.65 -26.90
N ILE A 409 25.42 42.10 -28.10
CA ILE A 409 25.19 42.78 -29.37
C ILE A 409 23.70 42.65 -29.74
N PRO A 410 22.91 43.74 -29.78
CA PRO A 410 21.51 43.69 -30.23
C PRO A 410 21.41 43.29 -31.71
N SER A 411 20.52 42.38 -32.04
CA SER A 411 20.30 41.91 -33.41
C SER A 411 18.88 41.34 -33.60
N PRO A 412 18.32 41.39 -34.83
CA PRO A 412 16.98 40.90 -35.15
C PRO A 412 16.67 39.50 -34.63
N GLY A 413 15.50 39.34 -34.02
CA GLY A 413 15.00 38.04 -33.58
C GLY A 413 15.64 37.46 -32.31
N LYS A 414 16.57 38.21 -31.70
CA LYS A 414 17.19 37.86 -30.43
C LYS A 414 16.24 38.17 -29.28
N TYR A 415 16.32 37.42 -28.19
CA TYR A 415 15.60 37.72 -26.98
C TYR A 415 16.43 37.41 -25.74
N ILE A 416 16.05 38.04 -24.63
CA ILE A 416 16.59 37.83 -23.30
C ILE A 416 15.42 37.56 -22.37
N GLU A 417 15.52 36.53 -21.55
CA GLU A 417 14.43 36.12 -20.65
C GLU A 417 15.01 35.82 -19.28
N MET A 418 14.46 36.46 -18.26
CA MET A 418 14.58 36.09 -16.85
C MET A 418 13.29 35.40 -16.48
N LYS A 419 13.33 34.14 -16.09
CA LYS A 419 12.13 33.39 -15.68
C LYS A 419 11.82 33.55 -14.20
N LYS A 420 12.89 33.58 -13.42
CA LYS A 420 12.97 33.77 -11.97
C LYS A 420 14.41 34.19 -11.65
N ALA A 421 14.66 34.62 -10.43
CA ALA A 421 16.02 34.83 -9.93
C ALA A 421 16.91 33.62 -10.23
N GLY A 422 18.07 33.87 -10.81
CA GLY A 422 19.04 32.82 -11.17
C GLY A 422 18.75 32.05 -12.47
N SER A 423 17.60 32.26 -13.14
CA SER A 423 17.25 31.55 -14.39
C SER A 423 17.15 32.51 -15.57
N TYR A 424 18.21 32.58 -16.37
CA TYR A 424 18.38 33.56 -17.46
C TYR A 424 18.66 32.90 -18.81
N ARG A 425 18.06 33.41 -19.88
CA ARG A 425 18.26 32.97 -21.26
C ARG A 425 18.60 34.16 -22.14
N LEU A 426 19.53 33.96 -23.08
CA LEU A 426 19.88 34.91 -24.12
C LEU A 426 20.07 34.15 -25.42
N GLY A 427 19.39 34.55 -26.49
CA GLY A 427 19.62 33.93 -27.79
C GLY A 427 18.43 34.02 -28.73
N TYR A 428 18.25 32.98 -29.54
CA TYR A 428 17.19 32.88 -30.54
C TYR A 428 16.32 31.67 -30.26
N SER A 429 15.00 31.87 -30.31
CA SER A 429 14.06 30.77 -30.11
C SER A 429 14.02 29.90 -31.35
N LEU A 430 14.01 28.58 -31.19
CA LEU A 430 13.71 27.60 -32.23
C LEU A 430 12.28 27.05 -32.07
N GLY A 431 11.39 27.81 -31.42
CA GLY A 431 10.06 27.37 -31.04
C GLY A 431 10.12 26.23 -30.02
N LYS A 432 9.41 25.13 -30.29
CA LYS A 432 9.41 23.94 -29.42
C LYS A 432 10.75 23.19 -29.39
N LYS A 433 11.67 23.50 -30.31
CA LYS A 433 12.97 22.81 -30.46
C LYS A 433 14.09 23.43 -29.62
N GLY A 434 13.77 24.36 -28.71
CA GLY A 434 14.73 24.95 -27.79
C GLY A 434 15.23 26.32 -28.21
N ILE A 435 16.47 26.63 -27.84
CA ILE A 435 17.08 27.96 -27.93
C ILE A 435 18.51 27.80 -28.45
N VAL A 436 18.95 28.70 -29.32
CA VAL A 436 20.37 28.84 -29.66
C VAL A 436 20.91 30.06 -28.94
N GLY A 437 21.84 29.86 -28.00
CA GLY A 437 22.47 30.93 -27.24
C GLY A 437 22.91 30.45 -25.84
N THR A 438 22.94 31.38 -24.89
CA THR A 438 23.40 31.15 -23.53
C THR A 438 22.23 30.92 -22.59
N TRP A 439 22.32 29.88 -21.77
CA TRP A 439 21.36 29.59 -20.70
C TRP A 439 22.13 29.46 -19.37
N ILE A 440 21.67 30.18 -18.35
CA ILE A 440 22.21 30.16 -17.00
C ILE A 440 21.07 29.74 -16.08
N GLU A 441 21.30 28.69 -15.31
CA GLU A 441 20.44 28.26 -14.21
C GLU A 441 21.34 28.14 -12.98
N GLU A 442 21.19 29.07 -12.03
CA GLU A 442 21.82 29.02 -10.72
C GLU A 442 20.95 28.13 -9.82
N ASP A 443 21.57 27.12 -9.19
CA ASP A 443 20.91 26.17 -8.27
C ASP A 443 20.48 26.82 -6.94
#